data_AF-A0A6J0UHE6-F1
#
_entry.id   AF-A0A6J0UHE6-F1
#
_cell.length_a   1.000
_cell.length_b   1.000
_cell.length_c   1.000
_cell.angle_alpha   90.00
_cell.angle_beta   90.00
_cell.angle_gamma   90.00
#
_symmetry.space_group_name_H-M   'P 1'
#
loop_
_entity.id
_entity.type
_entity.pdbx_description
1 polymer ?
#
loop_
_entity_poly.entity_id
_entity_poly.type
_entity_poly.pdbx_seq_one_letter_code
_entity_poly.pdbx_strand_id
1 'polypeptide(L)'
;MANGVHSMNGDCLQESSYIEESSGLNDAISLIFSLREEVGALAKVLRIFEEKEVNLTHIESRPSRLNKDEYEFFINLENKSIPALEEIIRSLREGIGANVHELSREKRKDAVPWFPRSIQELDRFANQILSYGAELDADHPGFKDPVYRARRKEFADIAYNYRHGQPIPRVTYTEEEKRTWGTVFRELKTLYPSHACYEHNHIFPLLEKYCGYQEDNIPQLEDVSVFLKSCTGFRLRPVAGLLSSRDFLAGLAFRVFHSTQYIRHSSRPMYTPEPDVCHELLGHVPLFADPSFAQFSQEIGLASLGAPDEYIEKLATVYWFTVEFGLCKEGNAIKAYGAGLLSSFGELQYCLSEKPTIEPLNLEKTAVQKYLVTEFQPIYYVAESFKDAKQKIRKYASTIPRPFSVRYNPYTERIEVLDNVKQLKNLADAITNDMGLLCNALQKVK
;
A
#
# COMPACT_ATOMS: atom_id res chain seq x y z
N MET A 1 -18.13 -48.53 8.04
CA MET A 1 -18.56 -47.44 8.95
C MET A 1 -17.44 -47.19 9.94
N ALA A 2 -17.28 -45.93 10.35
CA ALA A 2 -16.19 -45.35 11.15
C ALA A 2 -14.92 -45.00 10.36
N ASN A 3 -14.90 -43.77 9.81
CA ASN A 3 -13.69 -43.09 9.35
C ASN A 3 -13.06 -42.34 10.53
N GLY A 4 -11.74 -42.52 10.68
CA GLY A 4 -10.93 -41.94 11.73
C GLY A 4 -10.70 -40.45 11.57
N VAL A 5 -10.69 -39.77 12.71
CA VAL A 5 -10.27 -38.37 12.89
C VAL A 5 -8.74 -38.34 12.88
N HIS A 6 -8.15 -37.67 11.88
CA HIS A 6 -6.74 -37.29 11.93
C HIS A 6 -6.60 -36.00 12.73
N SER A 7 -6.06 -36.14 13.95
CA SER A 7 -5.43 -35.09 14.73
C SER A 7 -4.20 -34.59 13.96
N MET A 8 -4.22 -33.35 13.47
CA MET A 8 -2.99 -32.66 13.06
C MET A 8 -2.35 -32.01 14.30
N ASN A 9 -1.06 -32.31 14.47
CA ASN A 9 -0.19 -31.83 15.53
C ASN A 9 -0.10 -30.30 15.54
N GLY A 10 -0.01 -29.75 16.75
CA GLY A 10 0.22 -28.33 17.00
C GLY A 10 1.65 -27.92 16.62
N ASP A 11 1.74 -27.04 15.63
CA ASP A 11 2.76 -26.00 15.59
C ASP A 11 2.12 -24.70 16.08
N CYS A 12 2.80 -24.03 17.00
CA CYS A 12 2.38 -22.73 17.51
C CYS A 12 2.33 -21.74 16.33
N LEU A 13 1.13 -21.26 15.99
CA LEU A 13 0.90 -20.29 14.90
C LEU A 13 1.78 -19.06 15.13
N GLN A 14 2.74 -18.86 14.23
CA GLN A 14 3.64 -17.73 14.25
C GLN A 14 2.90 -16.54 13.60
N GLU A 15 2.38 -15.62 14.42
CA GLU A 15 1.62 -14.45 13.95
C GLU A 15 2.54 -13.41 13.31
N SER A 16 2.78 -13.54 12.00
CA SER A 16 3.36 -12.47 11.17
C SER A 16 2.29 -11.46 10.75
N SER A 17 2.69 -10.26 10.32
CA SER A 17 1.77 -9.27 9.73
C SER A 17 1.49 -9.50 8.24
N TYR A 18 2.07 -10.54 7.63
CA TYR A 18 1.72 -10.92 6.27
C TYR A 18 0.30 -11.48 6.23
N ILE A 19 -0.51 -10.91 5.34
CA ILE A 19 -1.88 -11.32 5.09
C ILE A 19 -1.98 -11.73 3.63
N GLU A 20 -2.23 -13.02 3.42
CA GLU A 20 -2.41 -13.61 2.10
C GLU A 20 -3.69 -13.07 1.42
N GLU A 21 -3.61 -12.84 0.11
CA GLU A 21 -4.76 -12.39 -0.69
C GLU A 21 -5.81 -13.51 -0.79
N SER A 22 -7.07 -13.21 -0.44
CA SER A 22 -8.20 -14.11 -0.67
C SER A 22 -8.79 -13.88 -2.05
N SER A 23 -9.08 -14.94 -2.81
CA SER A 23 -9.85 -14.82 -4.05
C SER A 23 -11.30 -14.43 -3.78
N GLY A 24 -11.76 -13.34 -4.39
CA GLY A 24 -13.13 -12.86 -4.28
C GLY A 24 -14.05 -13.44 -5.36
N LEU A 25 -15.37 -13.43 -5.13
CA LEU A 25 -16.39 -13.83 -6.11
C LEU A 25 -16.40 -13.00 -7.42
N ASN A 26 -15.72 -11.85 -7.43
CA ASN A 26 -15.59 -10.93 -8.57
C ASN A 26 -14.13 -10.75 -9.02
N ASP A 27 -13.30 -11.77 -8.83
CA ASP A 27 -11.93 -11.74 -9.34
C ASP A 27 -11.94 -11.53 -10.86
N ALA A 28 -10.99 -10.71 -11.31
CA ALA A 28 -10.92 -10.31 -12.69
C ALA A 28 -9.56 -10.65 -13.27
N ILE A 29 -9.63 -11.22 -14.46
CA ILE A 29 -8.47 -11.49 -15.29
C ILE A 29 -8.25 -10.26 -16.14
N SER A 30 -7.03 -9.74 -16.15
CA SER A 30 -6.66 -8.60 -16.98
C SER A 30 -5.67 -9.05 -18.05
N LEU A 31 -6.03 -8.82 -19.31
CA LEU A 31 -5.12 -8.97 -20.43
C LEU A 31 -4.54 -7.61 -20.80
N ILE A 32 -3.22 -7.57 -20.94
CA ILE A 32 -2.48 -6.39 -21.37
C ILE A 32 -1.73 -6.74 -22.62
N PHE A 33 -1.93 -5.94 -23.67
CA PHE A 33 -1.12 -6.03 -24.87
C PHE A 33 -1.14 -4.73 -25.66
N SER A 34 -0.14 -4.56 -26.51
CA SER A 34 -0.05 -3.46 -27.47
C SER A 34 -0.18 -4.01 -28.88
N LEU A 35 -0.83 -3.23 -29.75
CA LEU A 35 -1.05 -3.58 -31.14
C LEU A 35 -0.81 -2.38 -32.04
N ARG A 36 -0.24 -2.60 -33.23
CA ARG A 36 -0.11 -1.57 -34.26
C ARG A 36 -1.46 -1.04 -34.70
N GLU A 37 -1.56 0.27 -34.83
CA GLU A 37 -2.71 0.96 -35.38
C GLU A 37 -2.85 0.59 -36.85
N GLU A 38 -4.00 0.02 -37.16
CA GLU A 38 -4.45 -0.29 -38.51
C GLU A 38 -5.97 -0.26 -38.55
N VAL A 39 -6.54 -0.06 -39.74
CA VAL A 39 -8.00 -0.04 -39.91
C VAL A 39 -8.58 -1.39 -39.47
N GLY A 40 -9.43 -1.34 -38.45
CA GLY A 40 -10.08 -2.53 -37.88
C GLY A 40 -9.28 -3.25 -36.81
N ALA A 41 -8.15 -2.72 -36.32
CA ALA A 41 -7.35 -3.35 -35.25
C ALA A 41 -8.20 -3.71 -34.00
N LEU A 42 -8.95 -2.74 -33.46
CA LEU A 42 -9.88 -2.97 -32.35
C LEU A 42 -10.97 -4.00 -32.71
N ALA A 43 -11.51 -3.95 -33.93
CA ALA A 43 -12.53 -4.91 -34.37
C ALA A 43 -11.97 -6.34 -34.49
N LYS A 44 -10.73 -6.51 -34.98
CA LYS A 44 -10.03 -7.80 -35.03
C LYS A 44 -9.85 -8.37 -33.63
N VAL A 45 -9.43 -7.53 -32.68
CA VAL A 45 -9.30 -7.90 -31.27
C VAL A 45 -10.65 -8.34 -30.70
N LEU A 46 -11.69 -7.52 -30.85
CA LEU A 46 -13.03 -7.81 -30.32
C LEU A 46 -13.64 -9.08 -30.92
N ARG A 47 -13.41 -9.37 -32.20
CA ARG A 47 -13.86 -10.60 -32.85
C ARG A 47 -13.32 -11.86 -32.20
N ILE A 48 -12.07 -11.85 -31.72
CA ILE A 48 -11.50 -12.99 -31.00
C ILE A 48 -12.33 -13.31 -29.76
N PHE A 49 -12.78 -12.29 -29.02
CA PHE A 49 -13.62 -12.50 -27.84
C PHE A 49 -15.05 -12.91 -28.21
N GLU A 50 -15.60 -12.31 -29.27
CA GLU A 50 -16.93 -12.64 -29.80
C GLU A 50 -17.01 -14.11 -30.27
N GLU A 51 -16.04 -14.57 -31.06
CA GLU A 51 -15.94 -15.94 -31.57
C GLU A 51 -15.81 -17.00 -30.47
N LYS A 52 -15.34 -16.58 -29.29
CA LYS A 52 -15.17 -17.43 -28.10
C LYS A 52 -16.29 -17.23 -27.08
N GLU A 53 -17.33 -16.48 -27.42
CA GLU A 53 -18.48 -16.18 -26.56
C GLU A 53 -18.07 -15.57 -25.20
N VAL A 54 -16.99 -14.78 -25.18
CA VAL A 54 -16.45 -14.15 -23.98
C VAL A 54 -16.91 -12.70 -23.87
N ASN A 55 -17.61 -12.40 -22.77
CA ASN A 55 -17.99 -11.03 -22.43
C ASN A 55 -16.82 -10.27 -21.78
N LEU A 56 -16.70 -8.98 -22.10
CA LEU A 56 -15.69 -8.08 -21.52
C LEU A 56 -16.34 -7.22 -20.44
N THR A 57 -15.81 -7.24 -19.22
CA THR A 57 -16.28 -6.35 -18.13
C THR A 57 -15.74 -4.94 -18.28
N HIS A 58 -14.56 -4.83 -18.91
CA HIS A 58 -13.94 -3.57 -19.24
C HIS A 58 -13.11 -3.74 -20.51
N ILE A 59 -13.22 -2.78 -21.42
CA ILE A 59 -12.26 -2.59 -22.49
C ILE A 59 -11.87 -1.12 -22.53
N GLU A 60 -10.58 -0.88 -22.37
CA GLU A 60 -9.97 0.40 -22.63
C GLU A 60 -8.94 0.20 -23.73
N SER A 61 -9.19 0.82 -24.88
CA SER A 61 -8.16 1.05 -25.89
C SER A 61 -7.76 2.51 -25.82
N ARG A 62 -6.46 2.75 -25.77
CA ARG A 62 -5.91 4.10 -25.82
C ARG A 62 -4.82 4.15 -26.88
N PRO A 63 -4.75 5.23 -27.66
CA PRO A 63 -3.55 5.51 -28.43
C PRO A 63 -2.40 5.44 -27.45
N SER A 64 -1.39 4.65 -27.76
CA SER A 64 -0.20 4.63 -26.91
C SER A 64 0.31 6.07 -26.84
N ARG A 65 0.48 6.60 -25.62
CA ARG A 65 1.07 7.93 -25.42
C ARG A 65 2.47 8.05 -26.03
N LEU A 66 3.05 6.89 -26.34
CA LEU A 66 4.44 6.65 -26.69
C LEU A 66 4.57 6.23 -28.17
N ASN A 67 3.59 5.49 -28.70
CA ASN A 67 3.52 5.09 -30.11
C ASN A 67 2.30 5.70 -30.78
N LYS A 68 2.53 6.71 -31.63
CA LYS A 68 1.47 7.32 -32.45
C LYS A 68 0.75 6.33 -33.37
N ASP A 69 1.40 5.20 -33.67
CA ASP A 69 0.87 4.15 -34.56
C ASP A 69 0.58 2.85 -33.78
N GLU A 70 0.35 2.89 -32.46
CA GLU A 70 -0.10 1.72 -31.70
C GLU A 70 -1.22 2.08 -30.72
N TYR A 71 -2.01 1.07 -30.40
CA TYR A 71 -2.99 1.09 -29.34
C TYR A 71 -2.57 0.15 -28.22
N GLU A 72 -2.67 0.64 -26.99
CA GLU A 72 -2.59 -0.18 -25.79
C GLU A 72 -4.00 -0.65 -25.43
N PHE A 73 -4.14 -1.95 -25.20
CA PHE A 73 -5.39 -2.60 -24.83
C PHE A 73 -5.31 -3.08 -23.39
N PHE A 74 -6.36 -2.72 -22.64
CA PHE A 74 -6.57 -3.10 -21.26
C PHE A 74 -7.94 -3.78 -21.22
N ILE A 75 -7.94 -5.11 -21.10
CA ILE A 75 -9.17 -5.90 -21.18
C ILE A 75 -9.35 -6.64 -19.87
N ASN A 76 -10.49 -6.44 -19.21
CA ASN A 76 -10.88 -7.19 -18.03
C ASN A 76 -11.96 -8.22 -18.37
N LEU A 77 -11.79 -9.42 -17.86
CA LEU A 77 -12.65 -10.58 -18.08
C LEU A 77 -13.19 -11.10 -16.74
N GLU A 78 -14.34 -11.74 -16.79
CA GLU A 78 -14.88 -12.51 -15.66
C GLU A 78 -14.19 -13.88 -15.56
N ASN A 79 -14.12 -14.47 -14.38
CA ASN A 79 -13.53 -15.81 -14.20
C ASN A 79 -14.22 -16.92 -15.00
N LYS A 80 -15.50 -16.75 -15.37
CA LYS A 80 -16.19 -17.73 -16.26
C LYS A 80 -15.52 -17.87 -17.63
N SER A 81 -14.68 -16.91 -18.02
CA SER A 81 -13.93 -16.89 -19.28
C SER A 81 -12.61 -17.66 -19.23
N ILE A 82 -12.22 -18.21 -18.07
CA ILE A 82 -10.99 -19.01 -17.89
C ILE A 82 -10.85 -20.14 -18.91
N PRO A 83 -11.88 -20.95 -19.22
CA PRO A 83 -11.73 -22.07 -20.15
C PRO A 83 -11.32 -21.65 -21.56
N ALA A 84 -11.71 -20.44 -22.00
CA ALA A 84 -11.38 -19.90 -23.31
C ALA A 84 -10.09 -19.04 -23.30
N LEU A 85 -9.54 -18.74 -22.13
CA LEU A 85 -8.48 -17.74 -21.98
C LEU A 85 -7.18 -18.14 -22.67
N GLU A 86 -6.75 -19.39 -22.53
CA GLU A 86 -5.52 -19.87 -23.18
C GLU A 86 -5.60 -19.74 -24.70
N GLU A 87 -6.78 -20.03 -25.27
CA GLU A 87 -7.01 -19.92 -26.70
C GLU A 87 -7.11 -18.47 -27.18
N ILE A 88 -7.70 -17.58 -26.37
CA ILE A 88 -7.71 -16.13 -26.62
C ILE A 88 -6.27 -15.60 -26.62
N ILE A 89 -5.48 -15.91 -25.60
CA ILE A 89 -4.09 -15.47 -25.49
C ILE A 89 -3.27 -16.00 -26.67
N ARG A 90 -3.45 -17.27 -27.05
CA ARG A 90 -2.83 -17.85 -28.25
C ARG A 90 -3.23 -17.08 -29.50
N SER A 91 -4.51 -16.79 -29.68
CA SER A 91 -5.01 -16.05 -30.85
C SER A 91 -4.46 -14.62 -30.92
N LEU A 92 -4.31 -13.95 -29.78
CA LEU A 92 -3.72 -12.62 -29.69
C LEU A 92 -2.20 -12.66 -30.00
N ARG A 93 -1.48 -13.66 -29.47
CA ARG A 93 -0.02 -13.80 -29.67
C ARG A 93 0.32 -14.25 -31.10
N GLU A 94 -0.32 -15.30 -31.59
CA GLU A 94 0.00 -15.92 -32.88
C GLU A 94 -0.77 -15.28 -34.05
N GLY A 95 -2.05 -14.98 -33.84
CA GLY A 95 -2.92 -14.45 -34.89
C GLY A 95 -2.73 -12.95 -35.14
N ILE A 96 -2.44 -12.19 -34.08
CA ILE A 96 -2.27 -10.72 -34.15
C ILE A 96 -0.80 -10.30 -33.94
N GLY A 97 0.06 -11.16 -33.37
CA GLY A 97 1.46 -10.82 -33.10
C GLY A 97 1.64 -9.89 -31.88
N ALA A 98 0.67 -9.86 -30.98
CA ALA A 98 0.71 -8.99 -29.80
C ALA A 98 1.53 -9.64 -28.67
N ASN A 99 2.31 -8.83 -27.94
CA ASN A 99 2.91 -9.29 -26.68
C ASN A 99 1.85 -9.20 -25.57
N VAL A 100 1.37 -10.35 -25.09
CA VAL A 100 0.24 -10.44 -24.15
C VAL A 100 0.72 -10.88 -22.77
N HIS A 101 0.43 -10.07 -21.76
CA HIS A 101 0.55 -10.44 -20.35
C HIS A 101 -0.82 -10.80 -19.79
N GLU A 102 -0.89 -11.97 -19.13
CA GLU A 102 -2.03 -12.39 -18.34
C GLU A 102 -1.80 -12.01 -16.88
N LEU A 103 -2.67 -11.16 -16.35
CA LEU A 103 -2.71 -10.79 -14.95
C LEU A 103 -3.92 -11.45 -14.30
N SER A 104 -3.70 -12.19 -13.22
CA SER A 104 -4.73 -12.95 -12.51
C SER A 104 -4.57 -12.80 -11.01
N ARG A 105 -5.70 -12.66 -10.29
CA ARG A 105 -5.75 -12.80 -8.83
C ARG A 105 -5.72 -14.27 -8.40
N GLU A 106 -6.21 -15.18 -9.25
CA GLU A 106 -6.05 -16.60 -9.03
C GLU A 106 -4.60 -17.03 -9.28
N LYS A 107 -4.06 -17.86 -8.39
CA LYS A 107 -2.70 -18.42 -8.44
C LYS A 107 -2.54 -19.43 -9.57
N ARG A 108 -2.51 -18.92 -10.80
CA ARG A 108 -2.33 -19.72 -12.00
C ARG A 108 -0.86 -19.86 -12.35
N LYS A 109 -0.50 -21.05 -12.84
CA LYS A 109 0.82 -21.32 -13.39
C LYS A 109 1.04 -20.39 -14.59
N ASP A 110 2.18 -19.71 -14.62
CA ASP A 110 2.62 -18.78 -15.68
C ASP A 110 1.84 -17.43 -15.78
N ALA A 111 0.84 -17.19 -14.93
CA ALA A 111 0.18 -15.89 -14.84
C ALA A 111 0.93 -14.95 -13.88
N VAL A 112 0.93 -13.66 -14.21
CA VAL A 112 1.45 -12.63 -13.31
C VAL A 112 0.39 -12.31 -12.26
N PRO A 113 0.75 -12.18 -10.97
CA PRO A 113 -0.19 -11.71 -9.96
C PRO A 113 -0.79 -10.37 -10.37
N TRP A 114 -2.11 -10.27 -10.32
CA TRP A 114 -2.82 -9.05 -10.70
C TRP A 114 -2.41 -7.86 -9.82
N PHE A 115 -2.40 -6.67 -10.40
CA PHE A 115 -2.20 -5.42 -9.67
C PHE A 115 -2.97 -4.27 -10.35
N PRO A 116 -3.41 -3.26 -9.58
CA PRO A 116 -4.11 -2.10 -10.14
C PRO A 116 -3.20 -1.31 -11.07
N ARG A 117 -3.72 -0.91 -12.24
CA ARG A 117 -2.96 -0.11 -13.23
C ARG A 117 -3.27 1.37 -13.17
N SER A 118 -4.45 1.72 -12.68
CA SER A 118 -4.87 3.09 -12.43
C SER A 118 -5.24 3.25 -10.96
N ILE A 119 -5.09 4.47 -10.43
CA ILE A 119 -5.43 4.76 -9.04
C ILE A 119 -6.92 4.49 -8.73
N GLN A 120 -7.79 4.53 -9.73
CA GLN A 120 -9.22 4.22 -9.61
C GLN A 120 -9.47 2.73 -9.37
N GLU A 121 -8.61 1.84 -9.89
CA GLU A 121 -8.75 0.38 -9.71
C GLU A 121 -8.52 -0.08 -8.26
N LEU A 122 -8.01 0.79 -7.38
CA LEU A 122 -7.98 0.54 -5.93
C LEU A 122 -9.40 0.32 -5.36
N ASP A 123 -10.44 0.88 -5.99
CA ASP A 123 -11.84 0.66 -5.59
C ASP A 123 -12.27 -0.81 -5.70
N ARG A 124 -11.58 -1.62 -6.50
CA ARG A 124 -11.97 -3.01 -6.78
C ARG A 124 -11.72 -3.95 -5.61
N PHE A 125 -10.74 -3.64 -4.77
CA PHE A 125 -10.30 -4.50 -3.68
C PHE A 125 -10.32 -3.83 -2.31
N ALA A 126 -10.55 -2.53 -2.23
CA ALA A 126 -10.60 -1.80 -0.96
C ALA A 126 -11.63 -2.33 0.06
N ASN A 127 -12.57 -3.18 -0.39
CA ASN A 127 -13.59 -3.81 0.45
C ASN A 127 -13.27 -5.29 0.79
N GLN A 128 -12.13 -5.82 0.34
CA GLN A 128 -11.68 -7.19 0.66
C GLN A 128 -10.99 -7.20 2.02
N ILE A 129 -11.80 -7.02 3.06
CA ILE A 129 -11.33 -6.93 4.44
C ILE A 129 -11.18 -8.34 5.01
N LEU A 130 -10.00 -8.62 5.56
CA LEU A 130 -9.65 -9.95 6.06
C LEU A 130 -9.75 -10.04 7.59
N SER A 131 -9.54 -8.93 8.30
CA SER A 131 -9.69 -8.84 9.75
C SER A 131 -9.96 -7.41 10.23
N TYR A 132 -10.36 -7.28 11.50
CA TYR A 132 -10.58 -6.00 12.18
C TYR A 132 -11.54 -5.05 11.45
N GLY A 133 -12.55 -5.62 10.79
CA GLY A 133 -13.64 -4.88 10.13
C GLY A 133 -14.74 -4.48 11.12
N ALA A 134 -15.98 -4.77 10.77
CA ALA A 134 -17.13 -4.57 11.67
C ALA A 134 -17.24 -5.66 12.76
N GLU A 135 -16.72 -6.85 12.48
CA GLU A 135 -16.66 -7.96 13.44
C GLU A 135 -15.34 -7.93 14.20
N LEU A 136 -15.42 -8.08 15.52
CA LEU A 136 -14.30 -8.01 16.45
C LEU A 136 -14.04 -9.39 17.04
N ASP A 137 -12.77 -9.70 17.26
CA ASP A 137 -12.38 -10.93 17.94
C ASP A 137 -12.87 -10.95 19.40
N ALA A 138 -13.03 -12.17 19.94
CA ALA A 138 -13.65 -12.36 21.26
C ALA A 138 -12.85 -11.75 22.42
N ASP A 139 -11.54 -11.57 22.24
CA ASP A 139 -10.58 -10.98 23.16
C ASP A 139 -10.42 -9.46 22.98
N HIS A 140 -10.99 -8.88 21.91
CA HIS A 140 -10.99 -7.44 21.68
C HIS A 140 -11.72 -6.71 22.84
N PRO A 141 -11.16 -5.61 23.40
CA PRO A 141 -11.73 -4.92 24.57
C PRO A 141 -13.17 -4.42 24.35
N GLY A 142 -13.52 -4.09 23.11
CA GLY A 142 -14.87 -3.69 22.69
C GLY A 142 -15.82 -4.83 22.29
N PHE A 143 -15.42 -6.11 22.37
CA PHE A 143 -16.25 -7.24 21.89
C PHE A 143 -17.61 -7.32 22.58
N LYS A 144 -17.65 -7.03 23.88
CA LYS A 144 -18.87 -7.06 24.71
C LYS A 144 -19.63 -5.74 24.71
N ASP A 145 -19.10 -4.68 24.11
CA ASP A 145 -19.74 -3.36 24.05
C ASP A 145 -20.61 -3.26 22.78
N PRO A 146 -21.96 -3.30 22.90
CA PRO A 146 -22.84 -3.20 21.75
C PRO A 146 -22.79 -1.83 21.07
N VAL A 147 -22.50 -0.75 21.81
CA VAL A 147 -22.40 0.61 21.28
C VAL A 147 -21.13 0.73 20.44
N TYR A 148 -19.99 0.27 20.96
CA TYR A 148 -18.73 0.27 20.23
C TYR A 148 -18.79 -0.57 18.94
N ARG A 149 -19.41 -1.77 18.98
CA ARG A 149 -19.60 -2.59 17.77
C ARG A 149 -20.48 -1.91 16.72
N ALA A 150 -21.60 -1.30 17.14
CA ALA A 150 -22.46 -0.54 16.23
C ALA A 150 -21.69 0.63 15.61
N ARG A 151 -20.89 1.33 16.43
CA ARG A 151 -20.03 2.42 16.00
C ARG A 151 -18.95 1.98 15.00
N ARG A 152 -18.32 0.82 15.20
CA ARG A 152 -17.38 0.22 14.23
C ARG A 152 -18.04 -0.09 12.89
N LYS A 153 -19.27 -0.59 12.91
CA LYS A 153 -20.05 -0.83 11.70
C LYS A 153 -20.32 0.46 10.92
N GLU A 154 -20.63 1.58 11.58
CA GLU A 154 -20.80 2.87 10.90
C GLU A 154 -19.54 3.29 10.13
N PHE A 155 -18.35 3.15 10.74
CA PHE A 155 -17.08 3.44 10.06
C PHE A 155 -16.80 2.47 8.90
N ALA A 156 -17.11 1.19 9.08
CA ALA A 156 -16.96 0.19 8.03
C ALA A 156 -17.87 0.50 6.83
N ASP A 157 -19.12 0.88 7.08
CA ASP A 157 -20.09 1.26 6.05
C ASP A 157 -19.61 2.50 5.27
N ILE A 158 -18.96 3.47 5.93
CA ILE A 158 -18.31 4.60 5.23
C ILE A 158 -17.24 4.10 4.25
N ALA A 159 -16.32 3.26 4.73
CA ALA A 159 -15.23 2.73 3.89
C ALA A 159 -15.77 1.89 2.72
N TYR A 160 -16.77 1.03 2.96
CA TYR A 160 -17.35 0.17 1.92
C TYR A 160 -18.02 0.96 0.78
N ASN A 161 -18.59 2.13 1.10
CA ASN A 161 -19.28 2.99 0.15
C ASN A 161 -18.38 4.05 -0.50
N TYR A 162 -17.18 4.29 0.05
CA TYR A 162 -16.23 5.24 -0.52
C TYR A 162 -15.73 4.79 -1.89
N ARG A 163 -15.64 5.73 -2.84
CA ARG A 163 -15.03 5.53 -4.16
C ARG A 163 -14.01 6.60 -4.45
N HIS A 164 -12.98 6.24 -5.23
CA HIS A 164 -11.92 7.15 -5.60
C HIS A 164 -12.47 8.42 -6.26
N GLY A 165 -11.97 9.59 -5.83
CA GLY A 165 -12.37 10.90 -6.35
C GLY A 165 -13.47 11.58 -5.54
N GLN A 166 -14.12 10.87 -4.61
CA GLN A 166 -15.01 11.47 -3.63
C GLN A 166 -14.21 12.14 -2.50
N PRO A 167 -14.72 13.22 -1.88
CA PRO A 167 -14.18 13.68 -0.60
C PRO A 167 -14.43 12.60 0.46
N ILE A 168 -13.47 12.40 1.37
CA ILE A 168 -13.61 11.42 2.44
C ILE A 168 -14.73 11.88 3.39
N PRO A 169 -15.73 11.04 3.70
CA PRO A 169 -16.82 11.42 4.58
C PRO A 169 -16.31 11.82 5.96
N ARG A 170 -16.75 13.01 6.40
CA ARG A 170 -16.45 13.53 7.73
C ARG A 170 -17.30 12.82 8.78
N VAL A 171 -16.70 12.52 9.93
CA VAL A 171 -17.37 11.86 11.05
C VAL A 171 -17.38 12.79 12.26
N THR A 172 -18.55 12.91 12.89
CA THR A 172 -18.66 13.56 14.20
C THR A 172 -18.24 12.55 15.27
N TYR A 173 -17.06 12.72 15.83
CA TYR A 173 -16.56 11.93 16.95
C TYR A 173 -17.24 12.34 18.26
N THR A 174 -17.55 11.37 19.11
CA THR A 174 -18.16 11.58 20.42
C THR A 174 -17.17 12.20 21.42
N GLU A 175 -17.67 12.73 22.53
CA GLU A 175 -16.81 13.24 23.62
C GLU A 175 -15.97 12.14 24.28
N GLU A 176 -16.42 10.88 24.28
CA GLU A 176 -15.60 9.77 24.76
C GLU A 176 -14.44 9.46 23.80
N GLU A 177 -14.74 9.36 22.50
CA GLU A 177 -13.72 9.17 21.45
C GLU A 177 -12.66 10.28 21.51
N LYS A 178 -13.06 11.54 21.61
CA LYS A 178 -12.13 12.68 21.73
C LYS A 178 -11.30 12.64 23.00
N ARG A 179 -11.85 12.20 24.14
CA ARG A 179 -11.07 12.03 25.38
C ARG A 179 -10.03 10.91 25.28
N THR A 180 -10.37 9.81 24.59
CA THR A 180 -9.43 8.72 24.30
C THR A 180 -8.28 9.23 23.43
N TRP A 181 -8.59 9.95 22.35
CA TRP A 181 -7.59 10.62 21.51
C TRP A 181 -6.70 11.57 22.32
N GLY A 182 -7.29 12.49 23.09
CA GLY A 182 -6.52 13.47 23.86
C GLY A 182 -5.57 12.83 24.87
N THR A 183 -5.96 11.70 25.46
CA THR A 183 -5.08 10.92 26.34
C THR A 183 -3.86 10.40 25.57
N VAL A 184 -4.06 9.78 24.41
CA VAL A 184 -2.96 9.23 23.57
C VAL A 184 -2.07 10.36 23.03
N PHE A 185 -2.70 11.42 22.49
CA PHE A 185 -2.05 12.58 21.91
C PHE A 185 -1.11 13.26 22.91
N ARG A 186 -1.61 13.56 24.11
CA ARG A 186 -0.85 14.25 25.16
C ARG A 186 0.39 13.45 25.55
N GLU A 187 0.23 12.16 25.81
CA GLU A 187 1.31 11.30 26.30
C GLU A 187 2.42 11.16 25.24
N LEU A 188 2.06 10.85 23.99
CA LEU A 188 3.03 10.73 22.90
C LEU A 188 3.73 12.06 22.56
N LYS A 189 2.98 13.17 22.56
CA LYS A 189 3.55 14.50 22.26
C LYS A 189 4.66 14.90 23.24
N THR A 190 4.62 14.44 24.49
CA THR A 190 5.71 14.69 25.45
C THR A 190 7.01 13.96 25.09
N LEU A 191 6.92 12.83 24.37
CA LEU A 191 8.07 12.02 23.98
C LEU A 191 8.67 12.39 22.62
N TYR A 192 7.87 12.93 21.69
CA TYR A 192 8.34 13.19 20.32
C TYR A 192 9.63 14.02 20.21
N PRO A 193 9.84 15.12 20.97
CA PRO A 193 11.07 15.90 20.84
C PRO A 193 12.34 15.10 21.12
N SER A 194 12.27 14.13 22.03
CA SER A 194 13.42 13.31 22.44
C SER A 194 13.51 11.98 21.68
N HIS A 195 12.40 11.37 21.28
CA HIS A 195 12.38 10.01 20.73
C HIS A 195 12.12 9.94 19.22
N ALA A 196 11.27 10.81 18.69
CA ALA A 196 10.91 10.80 17.27
C ALA A 196 12.03 11.40 16.41
N CYS A 197 12.06 10.99 15.14
CA CYS A 197 12.98 11.55 14.16
C CYS A 197 12.66 13.01 13.82
N TYR A 198 13.61 13.66 13.17
CA TYR A 198 13.58 15.05 12.77
C TYR A 198 12.39 15.31 11.85
N GLU A 199 12.14 14.45 10.86
CA GLU A 199 11.05 14.64 9.89
C GLU A 199 9.68 14.64 10.58
N HIS A 200 9.47 13.76 11.56
CA HIS A 200 8.26 13.77 12.37
C HIS A 200 8.11 15.11 13.11
N ASN A 201 9.15 15.52 13.85
CA ASN A 201 9.15 16.79 14.62
C ASN A 201 9.09 18.05 13.72
N HIS A 202 9.53 17.95 12.47
CA HIS A 202 9.46 19.02 11.49
C HIS A 202 8.03 19.22 10.96
N ILE A 203 7.34 18.12 10.66
CA ILE A 203 5.99 18.13 10.10
C ILE A 203 4.91 18.33 11.17
N PHE A 204 5.07 17.77 12.37
CA PHE A 204 4.02 17.76 13.39
C PHE A 204 3.43 19.15 13.70
N PRO A 205 4.22 20.24 13.86
CA PRO A 205 3.67 21.58 14.07
C PRO A 205 2.81 22.10 12.90
N LEU A 206 3.06 21.64 11.67
CA LEU A 206 2.25 21.98 10.50
C LEU A 206 0.89 21.26 10.55
N LEU A 207 0.86 20.02 11.04
CA LEU A 207 -0.39 19.28 11.25
C LEU A 207 -1.24 19.92 12.35
N GLU A 208 -0.63 20.41 13.43
CA GLU A 208 -1.34 21.17 14.47
C GLU A 208 -1.95 22.44 13.91
N LYS A 209 -1.20 23.14 13.05
CA LYS A 209 -1.61 24.43 12.49
C LYS A 209 -2.67 24.32 11.40
N TYR A 210 -2.57 23.33 10.52
CA TYR A 210 -3.36 23.27 9.28
C TYR A 210 -4.34 22.09 9.20
N CYS A 211 -4.16 21.05 10.01
CA CYS A 211 -4.97 19.83 9.97
C CYS A 211 -5.79 19.59 11.25
N GLY A 212 -5.75 20.53 12.21
CA GLY A 212 -6.53 20.42 13.44
C GLY A 212 -6.03 19.34 14.40
N TYR A 213 -4.74 19.00 14.37
CA TYR A 213 -4.12 18.12 15.37
C TYR A 213 -4.07 18.84 16.71
N GLN A 214 -5.02 18.53 17.59
CA GLN A 214 -5.14 19.11 18.91
C GLN A 214 -5.58 18.03 19.90
N GLU A 215 -5.31 18.23 21.19
CA GLU A 215 -5.66 17.27 22.23
C GLU A 215 -7.19 17.04 22.33
N ASP A 216 -7.98 18.06 22.03
CA ASP A 216 -9.45 18.05 22.12
C ASP A 216 -10.14 17.82 20.77
N ASN A 217 -9.40 17.51 19.70
CA ASN A 217 -9.95 17.33 18.35
C ASN A 217 -9.27 16.18 17.60
N ILE A 218 -10.07 15.21 17.12
CA ILE A 218 -9.61 14.17 16.19
C ILE A 218 -9.63 14.75 14.77
N PRO A 219 -8.49 14.81 14.05
CA PRO A 219 -8.44 15.29 12.68
C PRO A 219 -9.33 14.48 11.73
N GLN A 220 -9.94 15.17 10.76
CA GLN A 220 -10.71 14.51 9.71
C GLN A 220 -9.79 14.04 8.59
N LEU A 221 -9.95 12.79 8.12
CA LEU A 221 -9.09 12.23 7.07
C LEU A 221 -9.09 13.07 5.79
N GLU A 222 -10.20 13.73 5.43
CA GLU A 222 -10.25 14.60 4.25
C GLU A 222 -9.24 15.74 4.32
N ASP A 223 -9.19 16.46 5.44
CA ASP A 223 -8.28 17.60 5.62
C ASP A 223 -6.82 17.14 5.60
N VAL A 224 -6.55 16.02 6.26
CA VAL A 224 -5.22 15.39 6.27
C VAL A 224 -4.82 14.90 4.87
N SER A 225 -5.74 14.30 4.12
CA SER A 225 -5.52 13.82 2.75
C SER A 225 -5.18 14.99 1.81
N VAL A 226 -5.91 16.10 1.92
CA VAL A 226 -5.63 17.33 1.17
C VAL A 226 -4.26 17.90 1.52
N PHE A 227 -3.90 17.93 2.81
CA PHE A 227 -2.57 18.36 3.26
C PHE A 227 -1.46 17.48 2.70
N LEU A 228 -1.56 16.15 2.85
CA LEU A 228 -0.59 15.21 2.29
C LEU A 228 -0.42 15.36 0.78
N LYS A 229 -1.53 15.59 0.05
CA LYS A 229 -1.50 15.79 -1.39
C LYS A 229 -0.71 17.04 -1.76
N SER A 230 -0.83 18.10 -0.96
CA SER A 230 -0.08 19.35 -1.17
C SER A 230 1.41 19.23 -0.85
N CYS A 231 1.80 18.34 0.08
CA CYS A 231 3.20 18.14 0.48
C CYS A 231 3.94 17.19 -0.47
N THR A 232 3.40 15.98 -0.68
CA THR A 232 4.10 14.88 -1.37
C THR A 232 3.25 14.18 -2.40
N GLY A 233 2.00 14.60 -2.60
CA GLY A 233 1.05 13.92 -3.48
C GLY A 233 0.45 12.64 -2.85
N PHE A 234 0.80 12.30 -1.61
CA PHE A 234 0.12 11.25 -0.86
C PHE A 234 -1.34 11.62 -0.61
N ARG A 235 -2.20 10.60 -0.50
CA ARG A 235 -3.60 10.78 -0.12
C ARG A 235 -4.07 9.63 0.76
N LEU A 236 -5.03 9.93 1.61
CA LEU A 236 -5.69 8.92 2.44
C LEU A 236 -6.86 8.30 1.68
N ARG A 237 -7.15 7.05 2.01
CA ARG A 237 -8.35 6.33 1.60
C ARG A 237 -8.95 5.65 2.83
N PRO A 238 -10.22 5.88 3.19
CA PRO A 238 -10.84 5.18 4.31
C PRO A 238 -10.89 3.67 4.02
N VAL A 239 -10.47 2.87 4.98
CA VAL A 239 -10.55 1.40 4.93
C VAL A 239 -11.24 0.87 6.17
N ALA A 240 -12.01 -0.20 6.02
CA ALA A 240 -12.84 -0.73 7.11
C ALA A 240 -12.03 -1.53 8.15
N GLY A 241 -10.89 -2.08 7.75
CA GLY A 241 -10.03 -2.99 8.50
C GLY A 241 -8.80 -3.36 7.69
N LEU A 242 -8.17 -4.51 7.98
CA LEU A 242 -6.95 -4.92 7.28
C LEU A 242 -7.24 -5.51 5.89
N LEU A 243 -6.50 -5.03 4.90
CA LEU A 243 -6.43 -5.59 3.55
C LEU A 243 -5.38 -6.70 3.49
N SER A 244 -5.37 -7.46 2.39
CA SER A 244 -4.23 -8.32 2.06
C SER A 244 -2.95 -7.47 1.95
N SER A 245 -1.79 -8.06 2.28
CA SER A 245 -0.51 -7.34 2.15
C SER A 245 -0.28 -6.89 0.70
N ARG A 246 -0.70 -7.69 -0.28
CA ARG A 246 -0.61 -7.33 -1.71
C ARG A 246 -1.40 -6.07 -2.01
N ASP A 247 -2.66 -6.02 -1.61
CA ASP A 247 -3.57 -4.90 -1.89
C ASP A 247 -3.14 -3.62 -1.18
N PHE A 248 -2.75 -3.74 0.09
CA PHE A 248 -2.28 -2.61 0.87
C PHE A 248 -0.99 -2.01 0.28
N LEU A 249 0.02 -2.85 0.01
CA LEU A 249 1.29 -2.41 -0.58
C LEU A 249 1.09 -1.85 -2.00
N ALA A 250 0.20 -2.43 -2.80
CA ALA A 250 -0.12 -1.90 -4.12
C ALA A 250 -0.66 -0.47 -4.05
N GLY A 251 -1.43 -0.11 -3.03
CA GLY A 251 -1.88 1.26 -2.78
C GLY A 251 -0.73 2.26 -2.63
N LEU A 252 0.34 1.87 -1.93
CA LEU A 252 1.52 2.72 -1.72
C LEU A 252 2.21 3.11 -3.03
N ALA A 253 2.12 2.26 -4.07
CA ALA A 253 2.68 2.57 -5.40
C ALA A 253 2.05 3.84 -6.00
N PHE A 254 0.80 4.12 -5.66
CA PHE A 254 0.03 5.30 -6.08
C PHE A 254 0.10 6.45 -5.08
N ARG A 255 0.92 6.33 -4.04
CA ARG A 255 0.90 7.22 -2.88
C ARG A 255 -0.48 7.28 -2.22
N VAL A 256 -1.17 6.15 -2.17
CA VAL A 256 -2.45 6.00 -1.48
C VAL A 256 -2.21 5.18 -0.23
N PHE A 257 -2.50 5.78 0.93
CA PHE A 257 -2.45 5.09 2.21
C PHE A 257 -3.87 4.76 2.66
N HIS A 258 -4.13 3.47 2.88
CA HIS A 258 -5.39 2.97 3.41
C HIS A 258 -5.39 3.18 4.92
N SER A 259 -6.31 4.03 5.42
CA SER A 259 -6.33 4.50 6.81
C SER A 259 -7.70 4.23 7.43
N THR A 260 -7.71 3.67 8.63
CA THR A 260 -8.95 3.49 9.39
C THR A 260 -9.47 4.81 9.95
N GLN A 261 -10.79 4.89 10.20
CA GLN A 261 -11.43 6.07 10.81
C GLN A 261 -11.89 5.86 12.25
N TYR A 262 -11.98 4.61 12.69
CA TYR A 262 -12.40 4.28 14.06
C TYR A 262 -11.29 4.55 15.05
N ILE A 263 -11.65 4.77 16.31
CA ILE A 263 -10.70 4.93 17.42
C ILE A 263 -10.75 3.71 18.34
N ARG A 264 -9.62 3.38 18.97
CA ARG A 264 -9.51 2.31 19.98
C ARG A 264 -10.52 2.48 21.11
N HIS A 265 -10.87 1.36 21.74
CA HIS A 265 -11.82 1.34 22.85
C HIS A 265 -11.30 2.11 24.08
N SER A 266 -12.16 2.92 24.70
CA SER A 266 -11.81 3.85 25.77
C SER A 266 -11.27 3.19 27.05
N SER A 267 -11.59 1.92 27.29
CA SER A 267 -11.10 1.16 28.45
C SER A 267 -9.60 0.82 28.40
N ARG A 268 -8.97 0.88 27.23
CA ARG A 268 -7.53 0.60 27.03
C ARG A 268 -6.90 1.62 26.09
N PRO A 269 -6.81 2.92 26.47
CA PRO A 269 -6.33 3.96 25.56
C PRO A 269 -4.85 3.78 25.17
N MET A 270 -4.06 3.11 26.01
CA MET A 270 -2.62 2.93 25.80
C MET A 270 -2.25 1.67 24.99
N TYR A 271 -3.23 0.86 24.59
CA TYR A 271 -2.99 -0.41 23.90
C TYR A 271 -4.08 -0.67 22.86
N THR A 272 -3.66 -1.02 21.64
CA THR A 272 -4.58 -1.51 20.61
C THR A 272 -3.88 -2.60 19.79
N PRO A 273 -4.52 -3.75 19.55
CA PRO A 273 -4.03 -4.75 18.60
C PRO A 273 -4.32 -4.35 17.14
N GLU A 274 -5.19 -3.35 16.94
CA GLU A 274 -5.63 -2.87 15.63
C GLU A 274 -5.03 -1.49 15.33
N PRO A 275 -4.73 -1.16 14.07
CA PRO A 275 -4.33 0.19 13.65
C PRO A 275 -5.55 1.11 13.64
N ASP A 276 -5.85 1.75 14.77
CA ASP A 276 -6.92 2.74 14.89
C ASP A 276 -6.46 4.13 14.41
N VAL A 277 -7.38 5.11 14.35
CA VAL A 277 -7.10 6.47 13.87
C VAL A 277 -5.93 7.16 14.62
N CYS A 278 -5.66 6.79 15.87
CA CYS A 278 -4.48 7.28 16.60
C CYS A 278 -3.18 6.79 15.93
N HIS A 279 -3.10 5.50 15.61
CA HIS A 279 -1.95 4.91 14.92
C HIS A 279 -1.74 5.55 13.54
N GLU A 280 -2.80 5.69 12.76
CA GLU A 280 -2.73 6.26 11.42
C GLU A 280 -2.27 7.72 11.45
N LEU A 281 -2.92 8.55 12.27
CA LEU A 281 -2.71 9.98 12.25
C LEU A 281 -1.43 10.41 12.97
N LEU A 282 -1.05 9.73 14.06
CA LEU A 282 0.12 10.10 14.86
C LEU A 282 1.38 9.35 14.42
N GLY A 283 1.24 8.11 13.94
CA GLY A 283 2.36 7.29 13.48
C GLY A 283 2.73 7.59 12.03
N HIS A 284 1.80 7.35 11.10
CA HIS A 284 2.09 7.36 9.67
C HIS A 284 2.09 8.75 9.01
N VAL A 285 1.03 9.52 9.24
CA VAL A 285 0.77 10.77 8.50
C VAL A 285 1.96 11.76 8.53
N PRO A 286 2.64 12.01 9.67
CA PRO A 286 3.74 12.97 9.70
C PRO A 286 4.85 12.63 8.70
N LEU A 287 5.17 11.35 8.53
CA LEU A 287 6.23 10.93 7.62
C LEU A 287 5.76 10.87 6.17
N PHE A 288 4.48 10.59 5.89
CA PHE A 288 3.99 10.70 4.51
C PHE A 288 4.02 12.13 3.95
N ALA A 289 4.09 13.14 4.81
CA ALA A 289 4.33 14.53 4.40
C ALA A 289 5.81 14.87 4.15
N ASP A 290 6.76 14.00 4.51
CA ASP A 290 8.17 14.14 4.14
C ASP A 290 8.44 13.60 2.73
N PRO A 291 9.04 14.38 1.81
CA PRO A 291 9.30 13.93 0.45
C PRO A 291 10.19 12.69 0.33
N SER A 292 11.15 12.50 1.24
CA SER A 292 12.10 11.39 1.15
C SER A 292 11.49 10.08 1.66
N PHE A 293 10.70 10.14 2.73
CA PHE A 293 9.91 9.03 3.24
C PHE A 293 8.79 8.66 2.26
N ALA A 294 8.05 9.63 1.72
CA ALA A 294 7.02 9.39 0.71
C ALA A 294 7.57 8.62 -0.51
N GLN A 295 8.77 8.98 -0.99
CA GLN A 295 9.43 8.24 -2.07
C GLN A 295 9.87 6.83 -1.65
N PHE A 296 10.36 6.68 -0.41
CA PHE A 296 10.74 5.38 0.15
C PHE A 296 9.53 4.44 0.25
N SER A 297 8.42 4.87 0.84
CA SER A 297 7.19 4.08 0.94
C SER A 297 6.59 3.76 -0.42
N GLN A 298 6.62 4.71 -1.37
CA GLN A 298 6.17 4.46 -2.74
C GLN A 298 7.02 3.38 -3.43
N GLU A 299 8.33 3.33 -3.16
CA GLU A 299 9.22 2.33 -3.75
C GLU A 299 8.89 0.92 -3.25
N ILE A 300 8.51 0.76 -1.98
CA ILE A 300 7.97 -0.51 -1.45
C ILE A 300 6.72 -0.90 -2.23
N GLY A 301 5.81 0.05 -2.44
CA GLY A 301 4.59 -0.20 -3.21
C GLY A 301 4.88 -0.64 -4.66
N LEU A 302 5.79 0.03 -5.35
CA LEU A 302 6.22 -0.36 -6.71
C LEU A 302 6.88 -1.74 -6.74
N ALA A 303 7.63 -2.11 -5.71
CA ALA A 303 8.22 -3.44 -5.59
C ALA A 303 7.16 -4.55 -5.48
N SER A 304 5.99 -4.25 -4.92
CA SER A 304 4.90 -5.23 -4.74
C SER A 304 4.12 -5.57 -6.03
N LEU A 305 4.07 -4.67 -7.02
CA LEU A 305 3.19 -4.80 -8.18
C LEU A 305 3.57 -6.01 -9.05
N GLY A 306 2.73 -7.05 -9.07
CA GLY A 306 3.02 -8.29 -9.80
C GLY A 306 4.10 -9.17 -9.18
N ALA A 307 4.54 -8.90 -7.94
CA ALA A 307 5.49 -9.75 -7.23
C ALA A 307 4.83 -11.07 -6.80
N PRO A 308 5.53 -12.23 -6.82
CA PRO A 308 5.01 -13.48 -6.27
C PRO A 308 4.71 -13.37 -4.77
N ASP A 309 3.83 -14.22 -4.25
CA ASP A 309 3.41 -14.18 -2.84
C ASP A 309 4.57 -14.28 -1.85
N GLU A 310 5.56 -15.14 -2.12
CA GLU A 310 6.78 -15.24 -1.29
C GLU A 310 7.51 -13.89 -1.17
N TYR A 311 7.51 -13.09 -2.24
CA TYR A 311 8.10 -11.77 -2.24
C TYR A 311 7.18 -10.71 -1.61
N ILE A 312 5.86 -10.89 -1.66
CA ILE A 312 4.93 -10.05 -0.90
C ILE A 312 5.13 -10.26 0.61
N GLU A 313 5.31 -11.50 1.08
CA GLU A 313 5.62 -11.80 2.49
C GLU A 313 6.95 -11.15 2.93
N LYS A 314 7.98 -11.27 2.09
CA LYS A 314 9.27 -10.60 2.31
C LYS A 314 9.14 -9.07 2.35
N LEU A 315 8.36 -8.49 1.43
CA LEU A 315 8.09 -7.04 1.40
C LEU A 315 7.25 -6.59 2.60
N ALA A 316 6.30 -7.39 3.06
CA ALA A 316 5.52 -7.13 4.28
C ALA A 316 6.43 -7.14 5.52
N THR A 317 7.37 -8.08 5.60
CA THR A 317 8.39 -8.11 6.66
C THR A 317 9.31 -6.88 6.60
N VAL A 318 9.74 -6.48 5.39
CA VAL A 318 10.53 -5.26 5.22
C VAL A 318 9.72 -4.02 5.64
N TYR A 319 8.46 -3.94 5.26
CA TYR A 319 7.55 -2.87 5.66
C TYR A 319 7.39 -2.81 7.19
N TRP A 320 7.23 -3.96 7.84
CA TRP A 320 7.18 -4.08 9.31
C TRP A 320 8.43 -3.49 9.97
N PHE A 321 9.63 -3.92 9.57
CA PHE A 321 10.88 -3.44 10.17
C PHE A 321 11.33 -2.06 9.69
N THR A 322 10.53 -1.39 8.86
CA THR A 322 10.82 -0.03 8.40
C THR A 322 9.67 0.91 8.69
N VAL A 323 8.62 0.89 7.89
CA VAL A 323 7.48 1.82 8.02
C VAL A 323 6.75 1.65 9.35
N GLU A 324 6.66 0.43 9.90
CA GLU A 324 5.97 0.18 11.20
C GLU A 324 6.89 0.32 12.42
N PHE A 325 8.08 -0.30 12.40
CA PHE A 325 8.99 -0.39 13.55
C PHE A 325 10.42 0.03 13.22
N GLY A 326 10.60 0.95 12.28
CA GLY A 326 11.92 1.41 11.86
C GLY A 326 12.55 2.46 12.78
N LEU A 327 13.87 2.38 12.89
CA LEU A 327 14.72 3.39 13.51
C LEU A 327 15.62 4.06 12.46
N CYS A 328 16.02 5.30 12.66
CA CYS A 328 16.94 6.02 11.77
C CYS A 328 18.10 6.64 12.54
N LYS A 329 19.21 6.89 11.83
CA LYS A 329 20.34 7.66 12.37
C LYS A 329 20.14 9.15 12.17
N GLU A 330 20.47 9.91 13.20
CA GLU A 330 20.57 11.36 13.18
C GLU A 330 21.90 11.80 13.78
N GLY A 331 22.90 12.00 12.92
CA GLY A 331 24.27 12.19 13.37
C GLY A 331 24.74 10.97 14.16
N ASN A 332 25.02 11.16 15.46
CA ASN A 332 25.43 10.08 16.37
C ASN A 332 24.27 9.47 17.18
N ALA A 333 23.05 10.00 17.03
CA ALA A 333 21.87 9.51 17.73
C ALA A 333 21.05 8.55 16.87
N ILE A 334 20.21 7.75 17.52
CA ILE A 334 19.19 6.90 16.90
C ILE A 334 17.82 7.43 17.31
N LYS A 335 16.90 7.53 16.35
CA LYS A 335 15.54 8.02 16.56
C LYS A 335 14.50 7.10 15.93
N ALA A 336 13.29 7.09 16.50
CA ALA A 336 12.17 6.32 15.97
C ALA A 336 11.47 7.04 14.82
N TYR A 337 11.16 6.29 13.77
CA TYR A 337 10.28 6.75 12.69
C TYR A 337 9.14 5.77 12.39
N GLY A 338 9.24 4.51 12.84
CA GLY A 338 8.17 3.53 12.66
C GLY A 338 6.84 4.00 13.27
N ALA A 339 5.74 3.85 12.53
CA ALA A 339 4.41 4.27 12.97
C ALA A 339 3.93 3.54 14.23
N GLY A 340 4.22 2.24 14.35
CA GLY A 340 3.98 1.44 15.56
C GLY A 340 4.69 2.01 16.78
N LEU A 341 5.92 2.52 16.61
CA LEU A 341 6.67 3.19 17.67
C LEU A 341 6.05 4.56 18.00
N LEU A 342 5.80 5.39 16.99
CA LEU A 342 5.31 6.76 17.16
C LEU A 342 3.87 6.85 17.66
N SER A 343 3.15 5.73 17.71
CA SER A 343 1.78 5.63 18.23
C SER A 343 1.65 4.77 19.50
N SER A 344 2.76 4.24 20.00
CA SER A 344 2.83 3.39 21.19
C SER A 344 3.78 4.00 22.22
N PHE A 345 3.23 4.57 23.29
CA PHE A 345 4.03 5.21 24.35
C PHE A 345 5.08 4.25 24.93
N GLY A 346 4.67 3.02 25.26
CA GLY A 346 5.56 2.04 25.89
C GLY A 346 6.66 1.57 24.97
N GLU A 347 6.34 1.35 23.69
CA GLU A 347 7.33 0.84 22.74
C GLU A 347 8.30 1.93 22.26
N LEU A 348 7.84 3.19 22.16
CA LEU A 348 8.68 4.34 21.85
C LEU A 348 9.81 4.54 22.88
N GLN A 349 9.52 4.34 24.17
CA GLN A 349 10.54 4.38 25.22
C GLN A 349 11.43 3.13 25.18
N TYR A 350 10.83 1.97 24.95
CA TYR A 350 11.54 0.70 24.92
C TYR A 350 12.55 0.61 23.78
N CYS A 351 12.20 1.06 22.57
CA CYS A 351 13.03 0.91 21.37
C CYS A 351 14.36 1.69 21.42
N LEU A 352 14.45 2.72 22.27
CA LEU A 352 15.67 3.51 22.50
C LEU A 352 16.36 3.19 23.84
N SER A 353 15.90 2.16 24.54
CA SER A 353 16.57 1.65 25.74
C SER A 353 17.73 0.69 25.38
N GLU A 354 18.41 0.15 26.40
CA GLU A 354 19.46 -0.87 26.21
C GLU A 354 18.91 -2.30 26.05
N LYS A 355 17.58 -2.48 26.09
CA LYS A 355 16.93 -3.80 26.06
C LYS A 355 16.88 -4.44 24.66
N PRO A 356 16.44 -3.74 23.59
CA PRO A 356 16.34 -4.37 22.29
C PRO A 356 17.70 -4.49 21.58
N THR A 357 17.79 -5.43 20.66
CA THR A 357 18.91 -5.51 19.73
C THR A 357 18.71 -4.50 18.60
N ILE A 358 19.76 -3.74 18.28
CA ILE A 358 19.72 -2.74 17.21
C ILE A 358 20.73 -3.13 16.13
N GLU A 359 20.26 -3.28 14.89
CA GLU A 359 21.05 -3.75 13.76
C GLU A 359 20.94 -2.79 12.56
N PRO A 360 21.96 -2.66 11.71
CA PRO A 360 21.86 -1.84 10.50
C PRO A 360 20.90 -2.47 9.49
N LEU A 361 20.09 -1.63 8.83
CA LEU A 361 19.11 -2.08 7.84
C LEU A 361 19.80 -2.77 6.65
N ASN A 362 19.59 -4.07 6.53
CA ASN A 362 19.99 -4.93 5.42
C ASN A 362 18.79 -5.75 4.96
N LEU A 363 18.29 -5.49 3.75
CA LEU A 363 17.01 -6.05 3.30
C LEU A 363 17.02 -7.57 3.10
N GLU A 364 18.15 -8.16 2.70
CA GLU A 364 18.23 -9.63 2.55
C GLU A 364 18.07 -10.33 3.90
N LYS A 365 18.66 -9.77 4.97
CA LYS A 365 18.49 -10.27 6.34
C LYS A 365 17.11 -9.90 6.91
N THR A 366 16.68 -8.66 6.67
CA THR A 366 15.43 -8.11 7.23
C THR A 366 14.21 -8.83 6.67
N ALA A 367 14.18 -9.11 5.37
CA ALA A 367 13.05 -9.74 4.68
C ALA A 367 12.70 -11.16 5.16
N VAL A 368 13.59 -11.81 5.90
CA VAL A 368 13.38 -13.15 6.48
C VAL A 368 13.42 -13.14 8.00
N GLN A 369 13.49 -11.95 8.62
CA GLN A 369 13.47 -11.79 10.06
C GLN A 369 12.08 -12.12 10.59
N LYS A 370 12.01 -13.08 11.52
CA LYS A 370 10.77 -13.40 12.23
C LYS A 370 10.45 -12.34 13.29
N TYR A 371 9.16 -12.08 13.50
CA TYR A 371 8.64 -11.13 14.48
C TYR A 371 7.30 -11.62 15.05
N LEU A 372 6.87 -10.98 16.14
CA LEU A 372 5.55 -11.15 16.74
C LEU A 372 4.85 -9.79 16.72
N VAL A 373 3.56 -9.79 16.40
CA VAL A 373 2.75 -8.56 16.35
C VAL A 373 2.18 -8.16 17.71
N THR A 374 2.20 -9.08 18.70
CA THR A 374 1.57 -8.92 20.01
C THR A 374 2.51 -8.49 21.12
N GLU A 375 3.82 -8.44 20.87
CA GLU A 375 4.87 -8.09 21.84
C GLU A 375 5.78 -6.98 21.33
N PHE A 376 6.52 -6.32 22.23
CA PHE A 376 7.54 -5.35 21.82
C PHE A 376 8.66 -6.02 21.04
N GLN A 377 9.13 -5.36 19.99
CA GLN A 377 10.08 -6.01 19.09
C GLN A 377 11.42 -6.26 19.78
N PRO A 378 11.94 -7.49 19.82
CA PRO A 378 13.24 -7.78 20.43
C PRO A 378 14.42 -7.24 19.59
N ILE A 379 14.17 -6.91 18.33
CA ILE A 379 15.14 -6.42 17.35
C ILE A 379 14.54 -5.28 16.52
N TYR A 380 15.34 -4.24 16.29
CA TYR A 380 15.02 -3.13 15.38
C TYR A 380 16.11 -2.95 14.34
N TYR A 381 15.71 -2.48 13.15
CA TYR A 381 16.64 -2.15 12.08
C TYR A 381 16.77 -0.64 11.90
N VAL A 382 18.03 -0.16 11.83
CA VAL A 382 18.36 1.25 11.68
C VAL A 382 18.67 1.58 10.24
N ALA A 383 17.88 2.47 9.64
CA ALA A 383 18.17 3.08 8.36
C ALA A 383 19.18 4.24 8.52
N GLU A 384 20.13 4.37 7.59
CA GLU A 384 21.06 5.51 7.59
C GLU A 384 20.33 6.81 7.23
N SER A 385 19.37 6.74 6.31
CA SER A 385 18.44 7.81 5.92
C SER A 385 17.33 7.21 5.06
N PHE A 386 16.22 7.92 4.86
CA PHE A 386 15.17 7.46 3.94
C PHE A 386 15.65 7.37 2.48
N LYS A 387 16.63 8.19 2.09
CA LYS A 387 17.27 8.10 0.76
C LYS A 387 18.06 6.79 0.60
N ASP A 388 18.83 6.40 1.62
CA ASP A 388 19.55 5.11 1.64
C ASP A 388 18.57 3.93 1.68
N ALA A 389 17.54 3.99 2.53
CA ALA A 389 16.50 2.96 2.59
C ALA A 389 15.81 2.77 1.23
N LYS A 390 15.43 3.86 0.54
CA LYS A 390 14.88 3.81 -0.82
C LYS A 390 15.84 3.14 -1.82
N GLN A 391 17.13 3.45 -1.77
CA GLN A 391 18.12 2.83 -2.65
C GLN A 391 18.26 1.33 -2.38
N LYS A 392 18.22 0.92 -1.11
CA LYS A 392 18.19 -0.49 -0.72
C LYS A 392 16.95 -1.18 -1.26
N ILE A 393 15.76 -0.58 -1.13
CA ILE A 393 14.51 -1.14 -1.68
C ILE A 393 14.61 -1.30 -3.19
N ARG A 394 15.12 -0.31 -3.94
CA ARG A 394 15.34 -0.44 -5.39
C ARG A 394 16.23 -1.61 -5.76
N LYS A 395 17.34 -1.77 -5.04
CA LYS A 395 18.27 -2.88 -5.25
C LYS A 395 17.58 -4.22 -4.97
N TYR A 396 16.83 -4.32 -3.88
CA TYR A 396 16.07 -5.51 -3.54
C TYR A 396 14.95 -5.79 -4.56
N ALA A 397 14.21 -4.78 -5.00
CA ALA A 397 13.16 -4.91 -6.01
C ALA A 397 13.67 -5.47 -7.35
N SER A 398 14.95 -5.26 -7.67
CA SER A 398 15.59 -5.82 -8.88
C SER A 398 15.83 -7.33 -8.82
N THR A 399 15.77 -7.94 -7.63
CA THR A 399 15.88 -9.40 -7.45
C THR A 399 14.53 -10.12 -7.53
N ILE A 400 13.42 -9.36 -7.47
CA ILE A 400 12.06 -9.91 -7.50
C ILE A 400 11.77 -10.42 -8.93
N PRO A 401 11.42 -11.71 -9.10
CA PRO A 401 11.18 -12.28 -10.42
C PRO A 401 9.83 -11.77 -10.98
N ARG A 402 9.91 -10.82 -11.92
CA ARG A 402 8.78 -10.29 -12.70
C ARG A 402 9.18 -10.14 -14.17
N PRO A 403 8.28 -10.36 -15.12
CA PRO A 403 8.61 -10.32 -16.55
C PRO A 403 8.73 -8.90 -17.12
N PHE A 404 8.58 -7.86 -16.29
CA PHE A 404 8.61 -6.46 -16.67
C PHE A 404 9.12 -5.58 -15.52
N SER A 405 9.46 -4.33 -15.82
CA SER A 405 9.64 -3.28 -14.82
C SER A 405 8.38 -2.43 -14.71
N VAL A 406 8.20 -1.71 -13.60
CA VAL A 406 7.06 -0.80 -13.41
C VAL A 406 7.53 0.61 -13.08
N ARG A 407 6.77 1.61 -13.53
CA ARG A 407 6.97 3.02 -13.21
C ARG A 407 5.64 3.69 -12.93
N TYR A 408 5.58 4.48 -11.85
CA TYR A 408 4.44 5.36 -11.62
C TYR A 408 4.56 6.64 -12.43
N ASN A 409 3.49 6.99 -13.16
CA ASN A 409 3.36 8.26 -13.85
C ASN A 409 2.41 9.19 -13.07
N PRO A 410 2.94 10.23 -12.38
CA PRO A 410 2.14 11.08 -11.51
C PRO A 410 1.16 12.00 -12.26
N TYR A 411 1.38 12.28 -13.55
CA TYR A 411 0.47 13.11 -14.34
C TYR A 411 -0.83 12.38 -14.68
N THR A 412 -0.76 11.07 -14.74
CA THR A 412 -1.83 10.21 -15.22
C THR A 412 -2.40 9.33 -14.12
N GLU A 413 -1.73 9.32 -12.95
CA GLU A 413 -2.04 8.49 -11.79
C GLU A 413 -2.15 6.99 -12.16
N ARG A 414 -1.23 6.53 -13.03
CA ARG A 414 -1.19 5.17 -13.58
C ARG A 414 0.20 4.54 -13.50
N ILE A 415 0.21 3.21 -13.55
CA ILE A 415 1.42 2.38 -13.65
C ILE A 415 1.71 2.07 -15.11
N GLU A 416 2.87 2.52 -15.55
CA GLU A 416 3.51 2.14 -16.81
C GLU A 416 4.25 0.82 -16.58
N VAL A 417 3.86 -0.21 -17.33
CA VAL A 417 4.59 -1.48 -17.41
C VAL A 417 5.65 -1.29 -18.49
N LEU A 418 6.92 -1.45 -18.14
CA LEU A 418 8.09 -1.27 -19.00
C LEU A 418 8.58 -2.65 -19.46
N ASP A 419 8.15 -3.08 -20.64
CA ASP A 419 8.41 -4.41 -21.21
C ASP A 419 8.94 -4.40 -22.65
N ASN A 420 9.02 -3.21 -23.28
CA ASN A 420 9.46 -3.09 -24.66
C ASN A 420 10.44 -1.93 -24.89
N VAL A 421 11.19 -2.03 -25.99
CA VAL A 421 12.26 -1.11 -26.38
C VAL A 421 11.79 0.34 -26.43
N LYS A 422 10.54 0.60 -26.82
CA LYS A 422 10.05 1.96 -27.01
C LYS A 422 9.70 2.63 -25.68
N GLN A 423 9.06 1.91 -24.75
CA GLN A 423 8.88 2.40 -23.38
C GLN A 423 10.21 2.78 -22.71
N LEU A 424 11.26 1.98 -22.94
CA LEU A 424 12.61 2.30 -22.47
C LEU A 424 13.17 3.58 -23.12
N LYS A 425 12.94 3.79 -24.42
CA LYS A 425 13.32 5.04 -25.10
C LYS A 425 12.62 6.25 -24.50
N ASN A 426 11.33 6.18 -24.20
CA ASN A 426 10.61 7.31 -23.62
C ASN A 426 11.07 7.65 -22.21
N LEU A 427 11.42 6.63 -21.42
CA LEU A 427 12.07 6.86 -20.13
C LEU A 427 13.40 7.62 -20.34
N ALA A 428 14.20 7.25 -21.35
CA ALA A 428 15.42 7.97 -21.69
C ALA A 428 15.15 9.41 -22.17
N ASP A 429 14.11 9.65 -22.95
CA ASP A 429 13.72 10.99 -23.41
C ASP A 429 13.27 11.87 -22.22
N ALA A 430 12.49 11.32 -21.29
CA ALA A 430 12.09 12.02 -20.07
C ALA A 430 13.31 12.41 -19.22
N ILE A 431 14.25 11.48 -19.03
CA ILE A 431 15.52 11.75 -18.32
C ILE A 431 16.34 12.81 -19.05
N THR A 432 16.35 12.80 -20.39
CA THR A 432 17.06 13.78 -21.20
C THR A 432 16.47 15.18 -21.02
N ASN A 433 15.14 15.31 -20.98
CA ASN A 433 14.46 16.57 -20.71
C ASN A 433 14.77 17.10 -19.31
N ASP A 434 14.73 16.24 -18.29
CA ASP A 434 15.07 16.62 -16.91
C ASP A 434 16.55 17.04 -16.80
N MET A 435 17.46 16.36 -17.51
CA MET A 435 18.88 16.74 -17.58
C MET A 435 19.05 18.10 -18.27
N GLY A 436 18.31 18.36 -19.36
CA GLY A 436 18.31 19.67 -20.02
C GLY A 436 17.82 20.79 -19.12
N LEU A 437 16.78 20.55 -18.33
CA LEU A 437 16.29 21.48 -17.31
C LEU A 437 17.38 21.76 -16.26
N LEU A 438 18.04 20.72 -15.76
CA LEU A 438 19.15 20.86 -14.82
C LEU A 438 20.29 21.70 -15.40
N CYS A 439 20.70 21.43 -16.64
CA CYS A 439 21.73 22.21 -17.33
C CYS A 439 21.35 23.70 -17.43
N ASN A 440 20.10 24.01 -17.81
CA ASN A 440 19.60 25.38 -17.88
C ASN A 440 19.55 26.06 -16.50
N ALA A 441 19.15 25.32 -15.46
CA ALA A 441 19.13 25.85 -14.09
C ALA A 441 20.54 26.15 -13.58
N LEU A 442 21.51 25.26 -13.82
CA LEU A 442 22.91 25.45 -13.44
C LEU A 442 23.54 26.70 -14.08
N GLN A 443 23.12 27.06 -15.29
CA GLN A 443 23.57 28.29 -15.93
C GLN A 443 23.03 29.56 -15.26
N LYS A 444 21.85 29.50 -14.62
CA LYS A 444 21.19 30.64 -13.96
C LYS A 444 21.64 30.88 -12.51
N VAL A 445 22.22 29.88 -11.86
CA VAL A 445 22.69 29.94 -10.46
C VAL A 445 24.17 30.41 -10.39
N LYS A 446 24.75 30.85 -11.52
CA LYS A 446 26.10 31.41 -11.58
C LYS A 446 26.17 32.85 -11.11
#